data_AF-A0A426QFF4-F1
#
_entry.id   AF-A0A426QFF4-F1
#
_cell.length_a   1.000
_cell.length_b   1.000
_cell.length_c   1.000
_cell.angle_alpha   90.00
_cell.angle_beta   90.00
_cell.angle_gamma   90.00
#
_symmetry.space_group_name_H-M   'P 1'
#
loop_
_entity.id
_entity.type
_entity.pdbx_description
1 polymer ?
#
loop_
_entity_poly.entity_id
_entity_poly.type
_entity_poly.pdbx_seq_one_letter_code
_entity_poly.pdbx_strand_id
1 'polypeptide(L)'
;MKPISRHMARVAGVTVGATLLLSAGLASAASFEVGEKVFVPMFEPNPELDGYAEGFVEQVHDDGTLTLRINKVQTGKGKTLSGTCHPSGGTALSGAEIVSDDPDDLVVEQRLLTDEVMTYRRGSQLYLKRENLSIAYLKYLGSGMGMTPDRFDVAIRRAEEVGLPRMVAAMEIGKMQVESTQGRGFPVPASRALQKAAPMLDDVAAKLEGYPESVETAARMLGGTTPEHRDDPLAAVIVRLHEILDKQLGELAQQSDDPREVSGFSVDQLLAIYTGWFRVITVNDTQPFQNADVDYYRERAAKALNDGEWPALK
;
A
#
# COMPACT_ATOMS: atom_id res chain seq x y z
N MET A 1 72.77 27.21 41.74
CA MET A 1 73.56 26.91 40.51
C MET A 1 72.60 26.52 39.40
N LYS A 2 72.84 26.96 38.14
CA LYS A 2 72.34 26.29 36.92
C LYS A 2 73.47 25.39 36.39
N PRO A 3 73.17 24.29 35.70
CA PRO A 3 73.04 24.27 34.22
C PRO A 3 71.67 23.68 33.78
N ILE A 4 71.05 23.92 32.61
CA ILE A 4 71.48 23.92 31.19
C ILE A 4 71.84 22.50 30.68
N SER A 5 71.39 21.96 29.54
CA SER A 5 70.17 22.06 28.69
C SER A 5 70.27 20.95 27.59
N ARG A 6 69.32 20.93 26.62
CA ARG A 6 69.24 20.06 25.42
C ARG A 6 68.66 18.65 25.66
N HIS A 7 67.88 18.05 24.75
CA HIS A 7 67.52 18.37 23.36
C HIS A 7 65.99 18.61 23.22
N MET A 8 65.49 19.53 22.38
CA MET A 8 65.22 19.38 20.92
C MET A 8 64.50 18.06 20.54
N ALA A 9 63.47 18.03 19.70
CA ALA A 9 62.59 19.05 19.12
C ALA A 9 61.44 18.35 18.37
N ARG A 10 60.25 18.95 18.29
CA ARG A 10 59.42 18.94 17.07
C ARG A 10 58.30 19.98 17.15
N VAL A 11 58.15 20.72 16.05
CA VAL A 11 57.20 21.81 15.81
C VAL A 11 56.27 21.36 14.67
N ALA A 12 55.12 22.02 14.56
CA ALA A 12 54.04 21.80 13.60
C ALA A 12 53.26 20.48 13.83
N GLY A 13 51.93 20.47 13.89
CA GLY A 13 50.97 21.52 13.56
C GLY A 13 50.20 21.17 12.29
N VAL A 14 48.87 21.25 12.39
CA VAL A 14 47.87 21.49 11.33
C VAL A 14 46.52 21.35 12.03
N THR A 15 45.91 22.49 12.34
CA THR A 15 44.47 22.58 12.59
C THR A 15 43.75 22.47 11.24
N VAL A 16 43.21 21.30 10.93
CA VAL A 16 42.03 21.18 10.06
C VAL A 16 40.86 20.96 11.03
N GLY A 17 39.91 21.87 11.17
CA GLY A 17 39.36 22.69 10.09
C GLY A 17 38.32 21.92 9.26
N ALA A 18 37.76 20.85 9.83
CA ALA A 18 36.60 20.15 9.29
C ALA A 18 35.35 21.01 9.51
N THR A 19 35.23 22.07 8.70
CA THR A 19 33.95 22.76 8.50
C THR A 19 32.98 21.74 7.92
N LEU A 20 32.08 21.23 8.77
CA LEU A 20 30.93 20.44 8.36
C LEU A 20 30.03 21.35 7.50
N LEU A 21 30.32 21.36 6.20
CA LEU A 21 29.43 21.88 5.19
C LEU A 21 28.13 21.08 5.28
N LEU A 22 27.11 21.73 5.84
CA LEU A 22 25.72 21.32 5.71
C LEU A 22 25.30 21.47 4.24
N SER A 23 25.79 20.58 3.39
CA SER A 23 25.11 20.20 2.15
C SER A 23 23.93 19.27 2.49
N ALA A 24 23.09 19.72 3.44
CA ALA A 24 21.69 19.31 3.45
C ALA A 24 21.15 19.72 2.09
N GLY A 25 20.53 18.78 1.37
CA GLY A 25 20.09 19.02 0.01
C GLY A 25 19.13 20.19 -0.03
N LEU A 26 19.60 21.34 -0.54
CA LEU A 26 18.72 22.36 -1.07
C LEU A 26 17.93 21.68 -2.18
N ALA A 27 16.69 21.30 -1.87
CA ALA A 27 15.74 20.92 -2.89
C ALA A 27 15.66 22.12 -3.83
N SER A 28 16.22 21.98 -5.04
CA SER A 28 16.07 23.01 -6.05
C SER A 28 14.58 23.10 -6.32
N ALA A 29 13.95 24.17 -5.83
CA ALA A 29 12.61 24.53 -6.23
C ALA A 29 12.58 24.52 -7.75
N ALA A 30 11.57 23.88 -8.34
CA ALA A 30 11.42 23.88 -9.78
C ALA A 30 11.16 25.34 -10.21
N SER A 31 12.09 25.91 -10.97
CA SER A 31 11.89 27.22 -11.59
C SER A 31 10.94 27.04 -12.77
N PHE A 32 9.69 27.46 -12.60
CA PHE A 32 8.68 27.40 -13.65
C PHE A 32 8.71 28.65 -14.52
N GLU A 33 8.42 28.51 -15.80
CA GLU A 33 8.31 29.62 -16.75
C GLU A 33 6.84 29.88 -17.16
N VAL A 34 6.49 31.13 -17.47
CA VAL A 34 5.17 31.46 -18.02
C VAL A 34 5.00 30.78 -19.39
N GLY A 35 3.88 30.08 -19.57
CA GLY A 35 3.61 29.21 -20.71
C GLY A 35 4.14 27.78 -20.55
N GLU A 36 4.84 27.43 -19.46
CA GLU A 36 5.25 26.05 -19.21
C GLU A 36 4.03 25.15 -18.95
N LYS A 37 4.01 23.97 -19.58
CA LYS A 37 3.03 22.93 -19.26
C LYS A 37 3.39 22.23 -17.96
N VAL A 38 2.47 22.23 -17.01
CA VAL A 38 2.64 21.65 -15.68
C VAL A 38 1.69 20.48 -15.42
N PHE A 39 1.94 19.78 -14.33
CA PHE A 39 1.16 18.66 -13.82
C PHE A 39 0.94 18.88 -12.33
N VAL A 40 -0.32 18.94 -11.90
CA VAL A 40 -0.71 19.04 -10.49
C VAL A 40 -1.09 17.63 -10.03
N PRO A 41 -0.28 16.96 -9.19
CA PRO A 41 -0.61 15.64 -8.67
C PRO A 41 -1.77 15.69 -7.67
N MET A 42 -2.74 14.79 -7.80
CA MET A 42 -3.78 14.55 -6.80
C MET A 42 -3.61 13.11 -6.30
N PHE A 43 -2.46 12.84 -5.69
CA PHE A 43 -2.05 11.48 -5.29
C PHE A 43 -2.64 11.08 -3.94
N GLU A 44 -3.12 9.84 -3.85
CA GLU A 44 -3.74 9.26 -2.67
C GLU A 44 -2.87 8.17 -2.01
N PRO A 45 -3.14 7.74 -0.76
CA PRO A 45 -2.48 6.58 -0.16
C PRO A 45 -2.66 5.27 -0.96
N ASN A 46 -3.80 5.10 -1.65
CA ASN A 46 -4.00 4.05 -2.65
C ASN A 46 -3.89 4.62 -4.09
N PRO A 47 -2.86 4.23 -4.88
CA PRO A 47 -2.68 4.62 -6.28
C PRO A 47 -3.81 4.31 -7.26
N GLU A 48 -4.81 3.51 -6.89
CA GLU A 48 -6.05 3.34 -7.68
C GLU A 48 -6.91 4.62 -7.69
N LEU A 49 -6.80 5.43 -6.63
CA LEU A 49 -7.58 6.64 -6.41
C LEU A 49 -6.86 7.90 -6.91
N ASP A 50 -5.60 7.76 -7.35
CA ASP A 50 -4.80 8.86 -7.88
C ASP A 50 -5.53 9.64 -8.98
N GLY A 51 -5.41 10.95 -8.89
CA GLY A 51 -5.77 11.88 -9.94
C GLY A 51 -4.61 12.79 -10.34
N TYR A 52 -4.89 13.68 -11.29
CA TYR A 52 -4.04 14.80 -11.63
C TYR A 52 -4.81 15.89 -12.36
N ALA A 53 -4.24 17.08 -12.43
CA ALA A 53 -4.60 18.10 -13.40
C ALA A 53 -3.41 18.43 -14.33
N GLU A 54 -3.70 18.83 -15.55
CA GLU A 54 -2.74 19.41 -16.49
C GLU A 54 -3.16 20.85 -16.79
N GLY A 55 -2.17 21.71 -16.98
CA GLY A 55 -2.40 23.13 -17.27
C GLY A 55 -1.13 23.83 -17.71
N PHE A 56 -1.23 25.15 -17.83
CA PHE A 56 -0.11 26.03 -18.18
C PHE A 56 0.06 27.11 -17.11
N VAL A 57 1.31 27.49 -16.82
CA VAL A 57 1.61 28.64 -15.96
C VAL A 57 1.24 29.92 -16.68
N GLU A 58 0.39 30.75 -16.08
CA GLU A 58 0.04 32.07 -16.62
C GLU A 58 0.81 33.18 -15.90
N GLN A 59 1.06 33.01 -14.60
CA GLN A 59 1.87 33.94 -13.82
C GLN A 59 2.71 33.19 -12.77
N VAL A 60 3.96 33.62 -12.63
CA VAL A 60 4.83 33.28 -11.50
C VAL A 60 4.82 34.48 -10.55
N HIS A 61 4.56 34.25 -9.27
CA HIS A 61 4.50 35.30 -8.25
C HIS A 61 5.75 35.29 -7.36
N ASP A 62 6.20 36.46 -6.92
CA ASP A 62 7.37 36.63 -6.04
C ASP A 62 7.22 35.97 -4.66
N ASP A 63 6.00 35.56 -4.27
CA ASP A 63 5.69 34.86 -3.02
C ASP A 63 5.84 33.33 -3.13
N GLY A 64 6.27 32.80 -4.28
CA GLY A 64 6.46 31.36 -4.50
C GLY A 64 5.20 30.62 -4.94
N THR A 65 4.13 31.34 -5.33
CA THR A 65 2.93 30.75 -5.95
C THR A 65 2.92 30.88 -7.47
N LEU A 66 2.13 30.04 -8.14
CA LEU A 66 1.86 30.05 -9.58
C LEU A 66 0.37 30.26 -9.80
N THR A 67 0.00 31.19 -10.69
CA THR A 67 -1.32 31.15 -11.33
C THR A 67 -1.24 30.15 -12.50
N LEU A 68 -2.10 29.14 -12.46
CA LEU A 68 -2.23 28.13 -13.51
C LEU A 68 -3.57 28.25 -14.22
N ARG A 69 -3.56 28.16 -15.56
CA ARG A 69 -4.74 27.79 -16.34
C ARG A 69 -4.77 26.28 -16.50
N ILE A 70 -5.60 25.63 -15.71
CA ILE A 70 -5.86 24.19 -15.79
C ILE A 70 -6.82 23.95 -16.95
N ASN A 71 -6.44 23.06 -17.87
CA ASN A 71 -7.23 22.70 -19.05
C ASN A 71 -7.62 21.22 -19.12
N LYS A 72 -7.21 20.42 -18.12
CA LYS A 72 -7.61 19.02 -17.97
C LYS A 72 -7.52 18.61 -16.51
N VAL A 73 -8.53 17.89 -16.03
CA VAL A 73 -8.53 17.22 -14.73
C VAL A 73 -8.80 15.73 -14.94
N GLN A 74 -8.26 14.87 -14.08
CA GLN A 74 -8.59 13.46 -13.93
C GLN A 74 -8.69 13.13 -12.44
N THR A 75 -9.88 12.79 -11.93
CA THR A 75 -10.11 12.30 -10.55
C THR A 75 -10.42 10.79 -10.48
N GLY A 76 -9.65 10.00 -9.70
CA GLY A 76 -10.08 8.68 -9.23
C GLY A 76 -10.15 7.52 -10.23
N LYS A 77 -10.97 6.52 -9.90
CA LYS A 77 -10.95 5.16 -10.46
C LYS A 77 -11.09 5.08 -11.98
N GLY A 78 -10.43 4.07 -12.57
CA GLY A 78 -10.56 3.69 -13.98
C GLY A 78 -9.74 4.52 -14.96
N LYS A 79 -8.81 5.35 -14.46
CA LYS A 79 -8.13 6.37 -15.25
C LYS A 79 -6.72 5.98 -15.64
N THR A 80 -6.56 5.70 -16.93
CA THR A 80 -5.24 5.62 -17.56
C THR A 80 -4.89 6.95 -18.23
N LEU A 81 -3.60 7.19 -18.47
CA LEU A 81 -3.14 8.23 -19.40
C LEU A 81 -3.57 7.96 -20.86
N SER A 82 -4.14 6.79 -21.15
CA SER A 82 -4.78 6.43 -22.41
C SER A 82 -6.31 6.60 -22.44
N GLY A 83 -6.92 7.08 -21.35
CA GLY A 83 -8.26 7.69 -21.31
C GLY A 83 -9.46 6.80 -20.95
N THR A 84 -10.24 7.22 -19.95
CA THR A 84 -11.73 7.21 -19.90
C THR A 84 -12.25 8.01 -18.67
N CYS A 85 -13.57 8.10 -18.47
CA CYS A 85 -14.28 9.29 -17.96
C CYS A 85 -14.49 9.42 -16.42
N HIS A 86 -15.04 10.57 -16.03
CA HIS A 86 -15.40 11.06 -14.67
C HIS A 86 -16.76 10.54 -14.13
N PRO A 87 -17.20 10.86 -12.88
CA PRO A 87 -16.51 11.55 -11.75
C PRO A 87 -16.37 10.60 -10.52
N SER A 88 -16.17 10.97 -9.24
CA SER A 88 -16.06 12.23 -8.47
C SER A 88 -15.24 12.01 -7.18
N GLY A 89 -14.84 13.07 -6.47
CA GLY A 89 -14.17 13.02 -5.15
C GLY A 89 -13.36 14.30 -4.85
N GLY A 90 -13.42 14.82 -3.61
CA GLY A 90 -12.90 16.16 -3.27
C GLY A 90 -11.37 16.28 -3.35
N THR A 91 -10.86 17.38 -3.90
CA THR A 91 -9.42 17.64 -4.09
C THR A 91 -9.09 19.13 -3.88
N ALA A 92 -7.80 19.48 -3.91
CA ALA A 92 -7.24 20.82 -3.60
C ALA A 92 -7.73 22.00 -4.47
N LEU A 93 -8.73 21.79 -5.34
CA LEU A 93 -9.39 22.78 -6.19
C LEU A 93 -10.54 23.54 -5.50
N SER A 94 -10.74 23.38 -4.19
CA SER A 94 -11.83 24.05 -3.46
C SER A 94 -11.61 25.57 -3.39
N GLY A 95 -12.29 26.33 -4.25
CA GLY A 95 -12.14 27.78 -4.40
C GLY A 95 -11.74 28.24 -5.80
N ALA A 96 -11.58 27.32 -6.75
CA ALA A 96 -11.40 27.62 -8.18
C ALA A 96 -12.52 28.50 -8.75
N GLU A 97 -12.15 29.55 -9.49
CA GLU A 97 -13.09 30.32 -10.32
C GLU A 97 -13.17 29.68 -11.73
N ILE A 98 -14.39 29.44 -12.21
CA ILE A 98 -14.65 28.90 -13.54
C ILE A 98 -14.75 30.09 -14.50
N VAL A 99 -13.79 30.21 -15.41
CA VAL A 99 -13.68 31.37 -16.31
C VAL A 99 -14.42 31.16 -17.65
N SER A 100 -14.86 29.92 -17.94
CA SER A 100 -15.60 29.55 -19.15
C SER A 100 -16.80 28.65 -18.85
N ASP A 101 -17.96 29.00 -19.40
CA ASP A 101 -19.19 28.19 -19.40
C ASP A 101 -19.23 27.18 -20.56
N ASP A 102 -18.18 27.09 -21.39
CA ASP A 102 -18.08 26.10 -22.48
C ASP A 102 -17.67 24.72 -21.91
N PRO A 103 -18.49 23.67 -22.05
CA PRO A 103 -18.20 22.34 -21.49
C PRO A 103 -16.97 21.65 -22.09
N ASP A 104 -16.49 22.07 -23.27
CA ASP A 104 -15.28 21.52 -23.90
C ASP A 104 -14.02 22.34 -23.59
N ASP A 105 -14.14 23.53 -22.98
CA ASP A 105 -13.04 24.48 -22.70
C ASP A 105 -12.94 24.79 -21.20
N LEU A 106 -12.81 23.74 -20.38
CA LEU A 106 -12.61 23.84 -18.93
C LEU A 106 -11.34 24.66 -18.65
N VAL A 107 -11.51 25.96 -18.38
CA VAL A 107 -10.46 26.88 -17.96
C VAL A 107 -10.72 27.25 -16.50
N VAL A 108 -9.95 26.63 -15.62
CA VAL A 108 -9.88 26.98 -14.20
C VAL A 108 -8.59 27.75 -13.97
N GLU A 109 -8.71 29.00 -13.52
CA GLU A 109 -7.57 29.74 -12.98
C GLU A 109 -7.39 29.34 -11.51
N GLN A 110 -6.21 28.82 -11.15
CA GLN A 110 -5.89 28.49 -9.76
C GLN A 110 -4.50 29.01 -9.36
N ARG A 111 -4.44 29.68 -8.21
CA ARG A 111 -3.18 30.00 -7.52
C ARG A 111 -2.77 28.82 -6.63
N LEU A 112 -1.66 28.15 -6.96
CA LEU A 112 -1.07 27.03 -6.20
C LEU A 112 0.33 27.39 -5.72
N LEU A 113 0.84 26.71 -4.68
CA LEU A 113 2.25 26.81 -4.29
C LEU A 113 3.14 26.06 -5.30
N THR A 114 4.38 26.52 -5.47
CA THR A 114 5.34 25.91 -6.42
C THR A 114 5.73 24.47 -6.09
N ASP A 115 5.55 24.00 -4.85
CA ASP A 115 5.80 22.62 -4.41
C ASP A 115 4.59 21.68 -4.59
N GLU A 116 3.38 22.22 -4.71
CA GLU A 116 2.16 21.50 -5.13
C GLU A 116 2.14 21.20 -6.64
N VAL A 117 3.06 21.78 -7.41
CA VAL A 117 3.11 21.70 -8.87
C VAL A 117 4.37 20.96 -9.33
N MET A 118 4.24 20.15 -10.38
CA MET A 118 5.36 19.46 -11.02
C MET A 118 5.51 19.88 -12.48
N THR A 119 6.74 19.85 -13.00
CA THR A 119 6.95 19.91 -14.46
C THR A 119 6.23 18.72 -15.10
N TYR A 120 5.57 18.93 -16.24
CA TYR A 120 4.67 17.92 -16.83
C TYR A 120 5.35 16.56 -17.04
N ARG A 121 6.63 16.55 -17.44
CA ARG A 121 7.43 15.34 -17.62
C ARG A 121 7.66 14.57 -16.31
N ARG A 122 7.91 15.26 -15.19
CA ARG A 122 8.14 14.63 -13.88
C ARG A 122 6.84 14.07 -13.31
N GLY A 123 5.76 14.86 -13.35
CA GLY A 123 4.45 14.47 -12.86
C GLY A 123 3.89 13.26 -13.59
N SER A 124 3.85 13.30 -14.93
CA SER A 124 3.37 12.17 -15.75
C SER A 124 4.20 10.89 -15.56
N GLN A 125 5.52 10.98 -15.42
CA GLN A 125 6.36 9.81 -15.11
C GLN A 125 6.07 9.22 -13.73
N LEU A 126 5.81 10.06 -12.72
CA LEU A 126 5.48 9.60 -11.37
C LEU A 126 4.08 8.98 -11.32
N TYR A 127 3.08 9.60 -11.96
CA TYR A 127 1.75 9.01 -12.12
C TYR A 127 1.82 7.64 -12.83
N LEU A 128 2.55 7.51 -13.94
CA LEU A 128 2.73 6.23 -14.63
C LEU A 128 3.34 5.16 -13.72
N LYS A 129 4.29 5.50 -12.83
CA LYS A 129 4.83 4.52 -11.86
C LYS A 129 3.76 4.05 -10.87
N ARG A 130 2.94 4.98 -10.38
CA ARG A 130 1.86 4.73 -9.40
C ARG A 130 0.68 3.97 -10.02
N GLU A 131 0.28 4.30 -11.25
CA GLU A 131 -0.69 3.56 -12.06
C GLU A 131 -0.22 2.12 -12.33
N ASN A 132 1.05 1.93 -12.72
CA ASN A 132 1.61 0.58 -12.92
C ASN A 132 1.69 -0.25 -11.63
N LEU A 133 1.66 0.39 -10.46
CA LEU A 133 1.57 -0.26 -9.15
C LEU A 133 0.11 -0.59 -8.80
N SER A 134 -0.85 0.30 -9.06
CA SER A 134 -2.29 0.04 -8.87
C SER A 134 -2.76 -1.13 -9.72
N ILE A 135 -2.29 -1.26 -10.97
CA ILE A 135 -2.59 -2.41 -11.85
C ILE A 135 -2.12 -3.74 -11.23
N ALA A 136 -0.92 -3.79 -10.63
CA ALA A 136 -0.39 -5.00 -10.00
C ALA A 136 -1.20 -5.38 -8.74
N TYR A 137 -1.50 -4.38 -7.91
CA TYR A 137 -2.33 -4.50 -6.72
C TYR A 137 -3.76 -4.99 -7.04
N LEU A 138 -4.45 -4.34 -7.98
CA LEU A 138 -5.77 -4.77 -8.46
C LEU A 138 -5.76 -6.17 -9.09
N LYS A 139 -4.67 -6.54 -9.78
CA LYS A 139 -4.53 -7.89 -10.35
C LYS A 139 -4.46 -8.97 -9.28
N TYR A 140 -3.82 -8.68 -8.14
CA TYR A 140 -3.81 -9.53 -6.96
C TYR A 140 -5.19 -9.61 -6.29
N LEU A 141 -5.81 -8.46 -5.97
CA LEU A 141 -7.15 -8.41 -5.37
C LEU A 141 -8.20 -9.14 -6.21
N GLY A 142 -8.18 -9.00 -7.54
CA GLY A 142 -9.14 -9.64 -8.42
C GLY A 142 -8.88 -11.13 -8.63
N SER A 143 -7.93 -11.47 -9.50
CA SER A 143 -7.72 -12.86 -9.93
C SER A 143 -6.55 -13.58 -9.26
N GLY A 144 -5.54 -12.85 -8.78
CA GLY A 144 -4.22 -13.39 -8.41
C GLY A 144 -3.41 -13.98 -9.58
N MET A 145 -4.06 -14.50 -10.62
CA MET A 145 -3.43 -15.24 -11.72
C MET A 145 -2.33 -14.44 -12.44
N GLY A 146 -1.13 -15.01 -12.46
CA GLY A 146 0.07 -14.40 -13.02
C GLY A 146 0.78 -13.42 -12.09
N MET A 147 0.34 -13.21 -10.85
CA MET A 147 1.13 -12.53 -9.82
C MET A 147 2.15 -13.51 -9.24
N THR A 148 3.35 -13.56 -9.82
CA THR A 148 4.47 -14.36 -9.31
C THR A 148 5.20 -13.60 -8.19
N PRO A 149 6.00 -14.28 -7.33
CA PRO A 149 6.85 -13.60 -6.35
C PRO A 149 7.74 -12.53 -6.99
N ASP A 150 8.32 -12.83 -8.17
CA ASP A 150 9.14 -11.89 -8.94
C ASP A 150 8.36 -10.62 -9.37
N ARG A 151 7.03 -10.73 -9.61
CA ARG A 151 6.18 -9.57 -9.90
C ARG A 151 5.83 -8.78 -8.65
N PHE A 152 5.71 -9.42 -7.48
CA PHE A 152 5.63 -8.70 -6.22
C PHE A 152 6.93 -7.97 -5.91
N ASP A 153 8.10 -8.54 -6.16
CA ASP A 153 9.38 -7.84 -5.97
C ASP A 153 9.50 -6.59 -6.86
N VAL A 154 8.91 -6.60 -8.06
CA VAL A 154 8.78 -5.41 -8.91
C VAL A 154 7.77 -4.41 -8.33
N ALA A 155 6.66 -4.87 -7.75
CA ALA A 155 5.64 -4.00 -7.15
C ALA A 155 6.12 -3.35 -5.84
N ILE A 156 6.75 -4.12 -4.95
CA ILE A 156 7.39 -3.68 -3.70
C ILE A 156 8.40 -2.57 -4.02
N ARG A 157 9.38 -2.84 -4.89
CA ARG A 157 10.38 -1.83 -5.29
C ARG A 157 9.75 -0.57 -5.89
N ARG A 158 8.67 -0.71 -6.67
CA ARG A 158 7.93 0.47 -7.19
C ARG A 158 7.24 1.25 -6.08
N ALA A 159 6.67 0.58 -5.08
CA ALA A 159 6.05 1.22 -3.92
C ALA A 159 7.09 1.96 -3.06
N GLU A 160 8.28 1.39 -2.88
CA GLU A 160 9.44 2.06 -2.27
C GLU A 160 9.88 3.29 -3.08
N GLU A 161 10.07 3.15 -4.39
CA GLU A 161 10.49 4.22 -5.31
C GLU A 161 9.53 5.44 -5.34
N VAL A 162 8.25 5.24 -5.01
CA VAL A 162 7.22 6.29 -4.98
C VAL A 162 6.75 6.66 -3.56
N GLY A 163 7.41 6.14 -2.53
CA GLY A 163 7.19 6.53 -1.13
C GLY A 163 5.88 6.04 -0.50
N LEU A 164 5.41 4.82 -0.84
CA LEU A 164 4.15 4.25 -0.35
C LEU A 164 4.36 3.05 0.60
N PRO A 165 4.71 3.28 1.89
CA PRO A 165 5.04 2.19 2.82
C PRO A 165 3.87 1.23 3.10
N ARG A 166 2.61 1.71 3.13
CA ARG A 166 1.45 0.80 3.25
C ARG A 166 1.28 -0.10 2.03
N MET A 167 1.61 0.38 0.82
CA MET A 167 1.57 -0.44 -0.40
C MET A 167 2.75 -1.42 -0.47
N VAL A 168 3.91 -1.08 0.12
CA VAL A 168 5.00 -2.05 0.36
C VAL A 168 4.47 -3.21 1.20
N ALA A 169 3.92 -2.94 2.40
CA ALA A 169 3.38 -3.98 3.28
C ALA A 169 2.28 -4.82 2.61
N ALA A 170 1.36 -4.18 1.88
CA ALA A 170 0.30 -4.86 1.13
C ALA A 170 0.87 -5.82 0.05
N MET A 171 1.91 -5.41 -0.68
CA MET A 171 2.56 -6.25 -1.69
C MET A 171 3.44 -7.35 -1.08
N GLU A 172 4.07 -7.11 0.07
CA GLU A 172 4.80 -8.14 0.81
C GLU A 172 3.86 -9.25 1.31
N ILE A 173 2.69 -8.90 1.85
CA ILE A 173 1.68 -9.88 2.29
C ILE A 173 1.15 -10.68 1.08
N GLY A 174 0.88 -10.01 -0.05
CA GLY A 174 0.51 -10.68 -1.30
C GLY A 174 1.59 -11.65 -1.79
N LYS A 175 2.86 -11.30 -1.63
CA LYS A 175 4.01 -12.19 -1.92
C LYS A 175 4.03 -13.41 -1.00
N MET A 176 3.94 -13.21 0.32
CA MET A 176 3.91 -14.27 1.33
C MET A 176 2.79 -15.30 1.02
N GLN A 177 1.60 -14.81 0.67
CA GLN A 177 0.48 -15.65 0.25
C GLN A 177 0.84 -16.48 -1.00
N VAL A 178 1.38 -15.89 -2.06
CA VAL A 178 1.71 -16.64 -3.27
C VAL A 178 2.86 -17.63 -3.05
N GLU A 179 3.87 -17.27 -2.26
CA GLU A 179 5.01 -18.14 -1.93
C GLU A 179 4.58 -19.37 -1.12
N SER A 180 3.66 -19.22 -0.16
CA SER A 180 3.16 -20.34 0.65
C SER A 180 2.48 -21.41 -0.21
N THR A 181 1.69 -21.01 -1.22
CA THR A 181 1.01 -21.94 -2.13
C THR A 181 1.93 -22.71 -3.08
N GLN A 182 3.17 -22.23 -3.29
CA GLN A 182 4.13 -22.74 -4.29
C GLN A 182 3.62 -22.67 -5.75
N GLY A 183 2.45 -22.08 -6.02
CA GLY A 183 1.85 -22.01 -7.35
C GLY A 183 2.52 -21.03 -8.32
N ARG A 184 3.46 -20.19 -7.83
CA ARG A 184 4.13 -19.12 -8.59
C ARG A 184 3.15 -18.26 -9.40
N GLY A 185 2.02 -17.88 -8.79
CA GLY A 185 0.97 -17.08 -9.41
C GLY A 185 -0.03 -17.86 -10.27
N PHE A 186 0.06 -19.19 -10.37
CA PHE A 186 -1.01 -20.02 -10.93
C PHE A 186 -1.90 -20.60 -9.82
N PRO A 187 -3.20 -20.83 -10.09
CA PRO A 187 -4.06 -21.57 -9.17
C PRO A 187 -3.49 -22.95 -8.86
N VAL A 188 -3.56 -23.35 -7.59
CA VAL A 188 -3.24 -24.71 -7.12
C VAL A 188 -4.43 -25.25 -6.31
N PRO A 189 -4.60 -26.58 -6.20
CA PRO A 189 -5.65 -27.14 -5.35
C PRO A 189 -5.51 -26.67 -3.89
N ALA A 190 -6.64 -26.49 -3.19
CA ALA A 190 -6.65 -26.11 -1.77
C ALA A 190 -5.74 -26.99 -0.89
N SER A 191 -5.70 -28.30 -1.15
CA SER A 191 -4.85 -29.26 -0.43
C SER A 191 -3.35 -29.03 -0.59
N ARG A 192 -2.91 -28.23 -1.57
CA ARG A 192 -1.54 -27.70 -1.66
C ARG A 192 -1.46 -26.27 -1.11
N ALA A 193 -2.43 -25.42 -1.41
CA ALA A 193 -2.43 -24.02 -0.99
C ALA A 193 -2.33 -23.87 0.54
N LEU A 194 -3.07 -24.69 1.27
CA LEU A 194 -3.19 -24.61 2.73
C LEU A 194 -2.02 -25.26 3.49
N GLN A 195 -1.14 -26.04 2.85
CA GLN A 195 -0.04 -26.77 3.53
C GLN A 195 0.95 -25.87 4.28
N LYS A 196 1.07 -24.60 3.84
CA LYS A 196 1.92 -23.58 4.46
C LYS A 196 1.12 -22.36 4.91
N ALA A 197 -0.21 -22.45 5.00
CA ALA A 197 -1.05 -21.32 5.38
C ALA A 197 -0.80 -20.89 6.84
N ALA A 198 -0.75 -21.82 7.80
CA ALA A 198 -0.51 -21.49 9.21
C ALA A 198 0.77 -20.64 9.45
N PRO A 199 1.99 -21.07 9.07
CA PRO A 199 3.19 -20.25 9.28
C PRO A 199 3.17 -18.95 8.45
N MET A 200 2.55 -18.94 7.28
CA MET A 200 2.37 -17.71 6.50
C MET A 200 1.45 -16.71 7.21
N LEU A 201 0.42 -17.18 7.90
CA LEU A 201 -0.48 -16.32 8.67
C LEU A 201 0.19 -15.78 9.94
N ASP A 202 1.06 -16.55 10.59
CA ASP A 202 1.89 -16.05 11.68
C ASP A 202 2.86 -14.95 11.20
N ASP A 203 3.51 -15.13 10.04
CA ASP A 203 4.38 -14.11 9.42
C ASP A 203 3.60 -12.84 9.03
N VAL A 204 2.37 -13.00 8.53
CA VAL A 204 1.48 -11.88 8.19
C VAL A 204 1.00 -11.15 9.46
N ALA A 205 0.60 -11.88 10.51
CA ALA A 205 0.20 -11.27 11.78
C ALA A 205 1.34 -10.44 12.39
N ALA A 206 2.55 -10.99 12.44
CA ALA A 206 3.75 -10.27 12.92
C ALA A 206 4.06 -9.01 12.09
N LYS A 207 3.84 -9.04 10.77
CA LYS A 207 3.98 -7.85 9.90
C LYS A 207 2.89 -6.80 10.15
N LEU A 208 1.68 -7.23 10.51
CA LEU A 208 0.55 -6.35 10.80
C LEU A 208 0.62 -5.68 12.18
N GLU A 209 1.54 -6.07 13.06
CA GLU A 209 1.76 -5.42 14.35
C GLU A 209 2.04 -3.91 14.25
N GLY A 210 2.67 -3.49 13.14
CA GLY A 210 2.94 -2.08 12.82
C GLY A 210 1.80 -1.33 12.14
N TYR A 211 0.64 -1.97 11.91
CA TYR A 211 -0.50 -1.42 11.15
C TYR A 211 -1.87 -1.72 11.80
N PRO A 212 -2.05 -1.45 13.11
CA PRO A 212 -3.28 -1.78 13.84
C PRO A 212 -4.54 -1.18 13.18
N GLU A 213 -4.46 0.04 12.67
CA GLU A 213 -5.57 0.75 12.03
C GLU A 213 -6.06 0.09 10.72
N SER A 214 -5.16 -0.60 10.00
CA SER A 214 -5.51 -1.35 8.79
C SER A 214 -6.19 -2.68 9.15
N VAL A 215 -5.80 -3.31 10.27
CA VAL A 215 -6.47 -4.50 10.82
C VAL A 215 -7.87 -4.15 11.32
N GLU A 216 -8.04 -3.07 12.10
CA GLU A 216 -9.35 -2.56 12.52
C GLU A 216 -10.27 -2.25 11.34
N THR A 217 -9.69 -1.72 10.25
CA THR A 217 -10.44 -1.40 9.03
C THR A 217 -10.85 -2.67 8.27
N ALA A 218 -9.97 -3.66 8.16
CA ALA A 218 -10.31 -4.97 7.58
C ALA A 218 -11.38 -5.70 8.40
N ALA A 219 -11.27 -5.70 9.73
CA ALA A 219 -12.25 -6.27 10.64
C ALA A 219 -13.64 -5.67 10.44
N ARG A 220 -13.74 -4.33 10.32
CA ARG A 220 -15.01 -3.62 10.05
C ARG A 220 -15.60 -3.96 8.67
N MET A 221 -14.76 -4.11 7.65
CA MET A 221 -15.17 -4.54 6.30
C MET A 221 -15.74 -5.97 6.32
N LEU A 222 -15.04 -6.93 6.95
CA LEU A 222 -15.50 -8.31 7.06
C LEU A 222 -16.78 -8.45 7.90
N GLY A 223 -16.95 -7.60 8.92
CA GLY A 223 -18.19 -7.49 9.69
C GLY A 223 -19.35 -6.78 8.98
N GLY A 224 -19.16 -6.28 7.75
CA GLY A 224 -20.20 -5.57 6.98
C GLY A 224 -20.59 -4.20 7.56
N THR A 225 -19.76 -3.62 8.43
CA THR A 225 -20.07 -2.37 9.18
C THR A 225 -19.54 -1.10 8.51
N THR A 226 -18.90 -1.22 7.36
CA THR A 226 -18.32 -0.11 6.58
C THR A 226 -18.46 -0.45 5.09
N PRO A 227 -18.72 0.53 4.19
CA PRO A 227 -18.87 0.26 2.77
C PRO A 227 -17.67 -0.47 2.17
N GLU A 228 -17.91 -1.24 1.11
CA GLU A 228 -16.83 -1.89 0.38
C GLU A 228 -15.88 -0.85 -0.22
N HIS A 229 -14.58 -1.11 -0.02
CA HIS A 229 -13.45 -0.80 -0.91
C HIS A 229 -12.55 0.42 -0.68
N ARG A 230 -11.29 0.07 -0.37
CA ARG A 230 -10.05 0.48 -1.07
C ARG A 230 -9.37 1.79 -0.69
N ASP A 231 -9.86 2.59 0.26
CA ASP A 231 -9.07 3.73 0.75
C ASP A 231 -7.79 3.28 1.47
N ASP A 232 -7.88 2.20 2.26
CA ASP A 232 -6.73 1.53 2.85
C ASP A 232 -6.31 0.31 1.98
N PRO A 233 -5.12 0.34 1.34
CA PRO A 233 -4.67 -0.74 0.48
C PRO A 233 -4.22 -1.99 1.24
N LEU A 234 -3.83 -1.85 2.52
CA LEU A 234 -3.41 -2.95 3.37
C LEU A 234 -4.63 -3.69 3.93
N ALA A 235 -5.66 -2.95 4.38
CA ALA A 235 -6.93 -3.54 4.81
C ALA A 235 -7.59 -4.37 3.70
N ALA A 236 -7.55 -3.89 2.46
CA ALA A 236 -8.07 -4.63 1.31
C ALA A 236 -7.28 -5.93 1.01
N VAL A 237 -5.97 -5.96 1.28
CA VAL A 237 -5.18 -7.20 1.20
C VAL A 237 -5.55 -8.18 2.32
N ILE A 238 -5.82 -7.72 3.54
CA ILE A 238 -6.28 -8.58 4.64
C ILE A 238 -7.65 -9.20 4.30
N VAL A 239 -8.59 -8.40 3.79
CA VAL A 239 -9.89 -8.91 3.29
C VAL A 239 -9.67 -9.92 2.14
N ARG A 240 -8.70 -9.68 1.25
CA ARG A 240 -8.39 -10.62 0.18
C ARG A 240 -7.80 -11.95 0.70
N LEU A 241 -7.01 -11.93 1.77
CA LEU A 241 -6.55 -13.15 2.43
C LEU A 241 -7.72 -13.97 2.98
N HIS A 242 -8.71 -13.31 3.62
CA HIS A 242 -9.94 -13.96 4.07
C HIS A 242 -10.65 -14.69 2.94
N GLU A 243 -10.93 -14.01 1.82
CA GLU A 243 -11.59 -14.61 0.65
C GLU A 243 -10.85 -15.84 0.10
N ILE A 244 -9.52 -15.77 0.07
CA ILE A 244 -8.66 -16.87 -0.42
C ILE A 244 -8.72 -18.07 0.54
N LEU A 245 -8.64 -17.83 1.85
CA LEU A 245 -8.73 -18.88 2.88
C LEU A 245 -10.11 -19.52 2.94
N ASP A 246 -11.17 -18.71 2.98
CA ASP A 246 -12.57 -19.15 3.04
C ASP A 246 -12.89 -20.08 1.87
N LYS A 247 -12.51 -19.65 0.66
CA LYS A 247 -12.62 -20.47 -0.55
C LYS A 247 -11.82 -21.77 -0.45
N GLN A 248 -10.57 -21.74 0.00
CA GLN A 248 -9.73 -22.93 0.07
C GLN A 248 -10.20 -23.93 1.12
N LEU A 249 -10.66 -23.47 2.29
CA LEU A 249 -11.27 -24.32 3.31
C LEU A 249 -12.61 -24.89 2.83
N GLY A 250 -13.43 -24.09 2.13
CA GLY A 250 -14.63 -24.58 1.45
C GLY A 250 -14.35 -25.64 0.37
N GLU A 251 -13.25 -25.51 -0.38
CA GLU A 251 -12.78 -26.53 -1.32
C GLU A 251 -12.30 -27.82 -0.62
N LEU A 252 -11.82 -27.76 0.64
CA LEU A 252 -11.55 -28.96 1.45
C LEU A 252 -12.84 -29.57 2.02
N ALA A 253 -13.78 -28.75 2.50
CA ALA A 253 -15.07 -29.21 3.01
C ALA A 253 -15.91 -29.94 1.94
N GLN A 254 -15.77 -29.56 0.67
CA GLN A 254 -16.38 -30.30 -0.45
C GLN A 254 -15.78 -31.70 -0.71
N GLN A 255 -14.63 -32.03 -0.10
CA GLN A 255 -13.99 -33.35 -0.20
C GLN A 255 -14.37 -34.27 0.96
N SER A 256 -14.77 -33.71 2.11
CA SER A 256 -15.26 -34.44 3.28
C SER A 256 -16.09 -33.53 4.17
N ASP A 257 -17.31 -33.96 4.51
CA ASP A 257 -18.17 -33.28 5.48
C ASP A 257 -17.51 -33.26 6.87
N ASP A 258 -16.73 -34.28 7.22
CA ASP A 258 -15.94 -34.35 8.46
C ASP A 258 -14.48 -33.86 8.21
N PRO A 259 -14.04 -32.76 8.86
CA PRO A 259 -12.67 -32.26 8.72
C PRO A 259 -11.59 -33.25 9.22
N ARG A 260 -11.94 -34.21 10.08
CA ARG A 260 -11.03 -35.22 10.63
C ARG A 260 -10.66 -36.30 9.60
N GLU A 261 -11.44 -36.43 8.52
CA GLU A 261 -11.22 -37.42 7.46
C GLU A 261 -10.51 -36.84 6.21
N VAL A 262 -10.23 -35.53 6.18
CA VAL A 262 -9.56 -34.88 5.04
C VAL A 262 -8.10 -35.34 4.90
N SER A 263 -7.81 -36.00 3.77
CA SER A 263 -6.46 -36.46 3.46
C SER A 263 -5.45 -35.30 3.36
N GLY A 264 -4.35 -35.43 4.10
CA GLY A 264 -3.22 -34.49 4.09
C GLY A 264 -3.28 -33.40 5.16
N PHE A 265 -4.31 -33.37 6.02
CA PHE A 265 -4.42 -32.46 7.16
C PHE A 265 -4.79 -33.21 8.44
N SER A 266 -4.14 -32.88 9.55
CA SER A 266 -4.63 -33.23 10.89
C SER A 266 -5.54 -32.14 11.45
N VAL A 267 -6.32 -32.47 12.48
CA VAL A 267 -7.09 -31.49 13.27
C VAL A 267 -6.20 -30.35 13.76
N ASP A 268 -4.99 -30.66 14.27
CA ASP A 268 -4.04 -29.63 14.74
C ASP A 268 -3.58 -28.70 13.61
N GLN A 269 -3.37 -29.23 12.39
CA GLN A 269 -3.00 -28.41 11.23
C GLN A 269 -4.13 -27.50 10.77
N LEU A 270 -5.38 -27.98 10.77
CA LEU A 270 -6.54 -27.15 10.49
C LEU A 270 -6.71 -26.07 11.58
N LEU A 271 -6.64 -26.46 12.86
CA LEU A 271 -6.72 -25.53 13.99
C LEU A 271 -5.63 -24.45 13.94
N ALA A 272 -4.41 -24.79 13.52
CA ALA A 272 -3.34 -23.81 13.33
C ALA A 272 -3.65 -22.79 12.22
N ILE A 273 -4.30 -23.21 11.12
CA ILE A 273 -4.74 -22.29 10.04
C ILE A 273 -5.82 -21.35 10.56
N TYR A 274 -6.84 -21.87 11.26
CA TYR A 274 -7.89 -21.03 11.86
C TYR A 274 -7.30 -20.06 12.89
N THR A 275 -6.45 -20.54 13.80
CA THR A 275 -5.80 -19.71 14.82
C THR A 275 -4.98 -18.60 14.17
N GLY A 276 -4.12 -18.92 13.19
CA GLY A 276 -3.34 -17.93 12.45
C GLY A 276 -4.21 -16.88 11.74
N TRP A 277 -5.35 -17.28 11.17
CA TRP A 277 -6.32 -16.33 10.60
C TRP A 277 -6.89 -15.38 11.65
N PHE A 278 -7.28 -15.90 12.82
CA PHE A 278 -7.81 -15.04 13.88
C PHE A 278 -6.76 -14.04 14.39
N ARG A 279 -5.50 -14.45 14.53
CA ARG A 279 -4.37 -13.55 14.85
C ARG A 279 -4.17 -12.44 13.82
N VAL A 280 -4.38 -12.74 12.52
CA VAL A 280 -4.31 -11.73 11.44
C VAL A 280 -5.44 -10.69 11.52
N ILE A 281 -6.62 -11.04 12.04
CA ILE A 281 -7.79 -10.14 12.07
C ILE A 281 -8.09 -9.52 13.45
N THR A 282 -7.43 -9.97 14.51
CA THR A 282 -7.37 -9.29 15.82
C THR A 282 -6.11 -8.44 15.91
N VAL A 283 -6.22 -7.17 16.31
CA VAL A 283 -5.04 -6.30 16.46
C VAL A 283 -4.14 -6.84 17.57
N ASN A 284 -2.96 -7.35 17.21
CA ASN A 284 -1.89 -7.82 18.12
C ASN A 284 -2.37 -8.84 19.17
N ASP A 285 -3.32 -9.72 18.80
CA ASP A 285 -3.99 -10.64 19.72
C ASP A 285 -4.72 -9.93 20.91
N THR A 286 -4.94 -8.60 20.84
CA THR A 286 -5.44 -7.75 21.95
C THR A 286 -6.73 -6.98 21.68
N GLN A 287 -7.06 -6.61 20.43
CA GLN A 287 -8.37 -6.05 20.11
C GLN A 287 -9.31 -7.10 19.52
N PRO A 288 -10.58 -7.13 19.98
CA PRO A 288 -11.48 -8.20 19.59
C PRO A 288 -12.06 -8.05 18.18
N PHE A 289 -11.97 -9.10 17.38
CA PHE A 289 -12.80 -9.24 16.17
C PHE A 289 -14.23 -9.60 16.60
N GLN A 290 -15.24 -8.88 16.09
CA GLN A 290 -16.65 -9.03 16.48
C GLN A 290 -16.94 -9.12 17.99
N ASN A 291 -16.13 -8.44 18.83
CA ASN A 291 -16.20 -8.48 20.31
C ASN A 291 -15.69 -9.77 20.99
N ALA A 292 -14.87 -10.59 20.30
CA ALA A 292 -14.12 -11.69 20.91
C ALA A 292 -12.61 -11.71 20.53
N ASP A 293 -11.79 -12.30 21.39
CA ASP A 293 -10.34 -12.44 21.24
C ASP A 293 -9.92 -13.74 20.51
N VAL A 294 -8.62 -13.90 20.26
CA VAL A 294 -8.06 -15.07 19.56
C VAL A 294 -8.34 -16.37 20.30
N ASP A 295 -8.25 -16.39 21.62
CA ASP A 295 -8.42 -17.61 22.41
C ASP A 295 -9.88 -18.09 22.35
N TYR A 296 -10.87 -17.19 22.43
CA TYR A 296 -12.28 -17.54 22.18
C TYR A 296 -12.48 -18.21 20.80
N TYR A 297 -11.94 -17.61 19.75
CA TYR A 297 -12.09 -18.14 18.39
C TYR A 297 -11.35 -19.46 18.19
N ARG A 298 -10.17 -19.61 18.79
CA ARG A 298 -9.39 -20.84 18.81
C ARG A 298 -10.10 -21.96 19.55
N GLU A 299 -10.65 -21.72 20.73
CA GLU A 299 -11.43 -22.70 21.49
C GLU A 299 -12.66 -23.15 20.69
N ARG A 300 -13.37 -22.20 20.07
CA ARG A 300 -14.52 -22.47 19.21
C ARG A 300 -14.14 -23.33 17.99
N ALA A 301 -13.05 -23.00 17.31
CA ALA A 301 -12.54 -23.77 16.17
C ALA A 301 -12.09 -25.18 16.59
N ALA A 302 -11.37 -25.29 17.71
CA ALA A 302 -10.93 -26.58 18.27
C ALA A 302 -12.13 -27.47 18.64
N LYS A 303 -13.17 -26.89 19.25
CA LYS A 303 -14.41 -27.62 19.57
C LYS A 303 -15.08 -28.15 18.29
N ALA A 304 -15.32 -27.29 17.30
CA ALA A 304 -15.96 -27.69 16.04
C ALA A 304 -15.18 -28.80 15.33
N LEU A 305 -13.86 -28.65 15.15
CA LEU A 305 -13.02 -29.68 14.51
C LEU A 305 -13.02 -31.01 15.27
N ASN A 306 -13.07 -30.98 16.61
CA ASN A 306 -13.17 -32.19 17.43
C ASN A 306 -14.55 -32.85 17.34
N ASP A 307 -15.62 -32.07 17.21
CA ASP A 307 -16.99 -32.57 17.03
C ASP A 307 -17.21 -33.14 15.61
N GLY A 308 -16.35 -32.80 14.65
CA GLY A 308 -16.47 -33.20 13.23
C GLY A 308 -17.16 -32.14 12.37
N GLU A 309 -17.14 -30.89 12.79
CA GLU A 309 -17.76 -29.74 12.12
C GLU A 309 -16.68 -28.78 11.59
N TRP A 310 -16.91 -28.23 10.39
CA TRP A 310 -16.04 -27.20 9.82
C TRP A 310 -16.26 -25.84 10.49
N PRO A 311 -15.22 -25.22 11.10
CA PRO A 311 -15.36 -23.87 11.66
C PRO A 311 -15.55 -22.82 10.56
N ALA A 312 -16.34 -21.78 10.87
CA ALA A 312 -16.42 -20.58 10.04
C ALA A 312 -15.23 -19.63 10.31
N LEU A 313 -14.80 -18.87 9.30
CA LEU A 313 -13.83 -17.78 9.44
C LEU A 313 -14.46 -16.45 9.89
N LYS A 314 -15.74 -16.47 10.29
CA LYS A 314 -16.56 -15.31 10.67
C LYS A 314 -17.14 -15.55 12.06
#